data_AF-A0A4Q3M1I9-F1
#
_entry.id   AF-A0A4Q3M1I9-F1
#
_cell.length_a   1.000
_cell.length_b   1.000
_cell.length_c   1.000
_cell.angle_alpha   90.00
_cell.angle_beta   90.00
_cell.angle_gamma   90.00
#
_symmetry.space_group_name_H-M   'P 1'
#
loop_
_entity.id
_entity.type
_entity.pdbx_description
1 polymer ?
#
loop_
_entity_poly.entity_id
_entity_poly.type
_entity_poly.pdbx_seq_one_letter_code
_entity_poly.pdbx_strand_id
1 'polypeptide(L)'
;MHLKHPLCLAALTLACASAHADWTLPAGASARLGGGTVSMGCASLHNGGTLRLQNGGLLAARDVALASGARLEIGAGRVELAQQWANLGTATATSGGVTRTASPGCAVLGQAGPVALNPLTPPAPQPVIVPPLPGGAGATAQVAIGGVGARGAITGLPPGCTVTQLAIDRTIPPGAPGNASFPLGVLRFEANGCPGAMLQVRATYPAGSLAGLVMQKYGPNGTPQTSGWFTPPGLAVNGDTVSFTVADGGDGDGDARPGYIADPFAPMLLAAAPGAGGAQAIPTLGEWGVLLLSAAMALLGACRARRMRRPARSHTL
;
A
#
# COMPACT_ATOMS: atom_id res chain seq x y z
N MET A 1 -8.31 23.19 -64.98
CA MET A 1 -7.13 22.63 -64.29
C MET A 1 -6.44 23.76 -63.53
N HIS A 2 -6.76 23.98 -62.25
CA HIS A 2 -5.89 24.74 -61.35
C HIS A 2 -6.07 24.21 -59.92
N LEU A 3 -4.97 23.66 -59.42
CA LEU A 3 -4.77 23.05 -58.12
C LEU A 3 -4.52 24.15 -57.08
N LYS A 4 -5.23 24.15 -55.94
CA LYS A 4 -4.79 24.86 -54.72
C LYS A 4 -5.13 24.01 -53.50
N HIS A 5 -4.11 23.31 -53.01
CA HIS A 5 -4.09 22.64 -51.71
C HIS A 5 -3.90 23.70 -50.60
N PRO A 6 -4.70 23.69 -49.52
CA PRO A 6 -4.33 24.42 -48.32
C PRO A 6 -3.27 23.63 -47.52
N LEU A 7 -2.14 24.29 -47.27
CA LEU A 7 -1.06 23.84 -46.40
C LEU A 7 -1.61 23.63 -44.98
N CYS A 8 -1.57 22.39 -44.48
CA CYS A 8 -1.77 22.08 -43.07
C CYS A 8 -0.44 22.31 -42.34
N LEU A 9 -0.30 23.44 -41.65
CA LEU A 9 0.86 23.74 -40.82
C LEU A 9 0.69 23.03 -39.46
N ALA A 10 1.14 21.78 -39.36
CA ALA A 10 1.25 21.09 -38.08
C ALA A 10 2.43 21.68 -37.30
N ALA A 11 2.15 22.56 -36.35
CA ALA A 11 3.14 23.04 -35.39
C ALA A 11 3.52 21.89 -34.46
N LEU A 12 4.65 21.24 -34.75
CA LEU A 12 5.25 20.25 -33.87
C LEU A 12 5.81 20.99 -32.65
N THR A 13 5.01 21.14 -31.61
CA THR A 13 5.47 21.60 -30.30
C THR A 13 6.40 20.54 -29.74
N LEU A 14 7.71 20.74 -29.94
CA LEU A 14 8.75 20.01 -29.23
C LEU A 14 8.56 20.29 -27.72
N ALA A 15 7.92 19.37 -27.01
CA ALA A 15 7.96 19.34 -25.57
C ALA A 15 9.41 19.04 -25.17
N CYS A 16 10.20 20.09 -24.93
CA CYS A 16 11.50 19.95 -24.29
C CYS A 16 11.26 19.33 -22.91
N ALA A 17 11.48 18.03 -22.77
CA ALA A 17 11.62 17.43 -21.45
C ALA A 17 12.81 18.12 -20.76
N SER A 18 12.55 18.80 -19.65
CA SER A 18 13.62 19.39 -18.84
C SER A 18 14.54 18.28 -18.35
N ALA A 19 15.79 18.27 -18.82
CA ALA A 19 16.82 17.40 -18.31
C ALA A 19 17.25 17.92 -16.93
N HIS A 20 16.67 17.39 -15.85
CA HIS A 20 17.09 17.70 -14.49
C HIS A 20 18.36 16.92 -14.17
N ALA A 21 19.44 17.62 -13.84
CA ALA A 21 20.67 17.01 -13.33
C ALA A 21 20.62 16.95 -11.80
N ASP A 22 20.58 15.75 -11.24
CA ASP A 22 20.64 15.55 -9.80
C ASP A 22 22.05 15.84 -9.26
N TRP A 23 22.14 16.41 -8.05
CA TRP A 23 23.43 16.57 -7.39
C TRP A 23 23.76 15.32 -6.59
N THR A 24 24.77 14.58 -7.06
CA THR A 24 25.30 13.42 -6.34
C THR A 24 26.64 13.77 -5.70
N LEU A 25 26.73 13.62 -4.37
CA LEU A 25 27.99 13.70 -3.63
C LEU A 25 28.43 12.28 -3.25
N PRO A 26 29.49 11.70 -3.85
CA PRO A 26 29.89 10.32 -3.57
C PRO A 26 30.31 10.07 -2.13
N ALA A 27 30.35 8.79 -1.74
CA ALA A 27 30.87 8.38 -0.44
C ALA A 27 32.32 8.85 -0.25
N GLY A 28 32.63 9.38 0.95
CA GLY A 28 33.94 9.93 1.27
C GLY A 28 34.24 11.31 0.68
N ALA A 29 33.43 11.82 -0.26
CA ALA A 29 33.60 13.17 -0.79
C ALA A 29 33.16 14.22 0.23
N SER A 30 33.62 15.47 0.04
CA SER A 30 33.14 16.60 0.82
C SER A 30 32.84 17.81 -0.06
N ALA A 31 31.77 18.53 0.29
CA ALA A 31 31.38 19.78 -0.35
C ALA A 31 30.99 20.79 0.72
N ARG A 32 31.26 22.08 0.46
CA ARG A 32 30.92 23.18 1.35
C ARG A 32 30.34 24.33 0.53
N LEU A 33 29.18 24.84 0.95
CA LEU A 33 28.56 26.01 0.31
C LEU A 33 29.12 27.35 0.82
N GLY A 34 29.83 27.35 1.95
CA GLY A 34 30.51 28.56 2.43
C GLY A 34 29.56 29.66 2.91
N GLY A 35 28.30 29.34 3.22
CA GLY A 35 27.24 30.34 3.42
C GLY A 35 26.46 30.71 2.15
N GLY A 36 26.88 30.24 0.97
CA GLY A 36 26.18 30.46 -0.30
C GLY A 36 24.90 29.63 -0.44
N THR A 37 24.07 30.01 -1.40
CA THR A 37 22.83 29.32 -1.75
C THR A 37 22.95 28.61 -3.11
N VAL A 38 22.41 27.39 -3.18
CA VAL A 38 22.21 26.65 -4.42
C VAL A 38 20.72 26.36 -4.58
N SER A 39 20.15 26.74 -5.71
CA SER A 39 18.81 26.31 -6.11
C SER A 39 18.91 25.07 -6.99
N MET A 40 18.16 24.03 -6.63
CA MET A 40 18.16 22.74 -7.32
C MET A 40 17.15 22.68 -8.47
N GLY A 41 16.23 23.64 -8.58
CA GLY A 41 15.27 23.71 -9.69
C GLY A 41 14.45 22.42 -9.88
N CYS A 42 13.99 21.81 -8.78
CA CYS A 42 13.32 20.52 -8.72
C CYS A 42 14.19 19.30 -9.10
N ALA A 43 15.52 19.41 -8.99
CA ALA A 43 16.42 18.27 -8.97
C ALA A 43 16.61 17.71 -7.55
N SER A 44 17.09 16.47 -7.45
CA SER A 44 17.30 15.79 -6.17
C SER A 44 18.76 15.89 -5.71
N LEU A 45 18.97 15.88 -4.39
CA LEU A 45 20.28 15.74 -3.75
C LEU A 45 20.46 14.30 -3.26
N HIS A 46 21.52 13.64 -3.71
CA HIS A 46 21.97 12.34 -3.23
C HIS A 46 23.33 12.49 -2.54
N ASN A 47 23.33 12.60 -1.22
CA ASN A 47 24.53 12.79 -0.41
C ASN A 47 25.03 11.47 0.18
N GLY A 48 26.16 10.96 -0.32
CA GLY A 48 26.94 9.88 0.27
C GLY A 48 28.13 10.34 1.12
N GLY A 49 28.50 11.62 1.04
CA GLY A 49 29.70 12.19 1.66
C GLY A 49 29.39 13.15 2.81
N THR A 50 30.19 14.22 2.93
CA THR A 50 29.96 15.30 3.91
C THR A 50 29.62 16.61 3.19
N LEU A 51 28.38 17.07 3.32
CA LEU A 51 27.93 18.36 2.79
C LEU A 51 27.75 19.38 3.92
N ARG A 52 28.41 20.54 3.81
CA ARG A 52 28.38 21.61 4.81
C ARG A 52 27.75 22.88 4.26
N LEU A 53 26.66 23.34 4.85
CA LEU A 53 25.96 24.56 4.44
C LEU A 53 26.48 25.79 5.18
N GLN A 54 26.87 25.61 6.45
CA GLN A 54 27.20 26.71 7.38
C GLN A 54 25.97 27.62 7.62
N ASN A 55 25.86 28.73 6.88
CA ASN A 55 24.69 29.61 6.88
C ASN A 55 23.98 29.64 5.52
N GLY A 56 24.39 28.74 4.62
CA GLY A 56 23.94 28.67 3.24
C GLY A 56 22.60 27.97 3.07
N GLY A 57 22.16 27.86 1.82
CA GLY A 57 20.85 27.30 1.49
C GLY A 57 20.89 26.29 0.38
N LEU A 58 20.21 25.16 0.55
CA LEU A 58 19.82 24.29 -0.55
C LEU A 58 18.33 24.51 -0.79
N LEU A 59 17.97 25.08 -1.94
CA LEU A 59 16.60 25.50 -2.23
C LEU A 59 15.99 24.69 -3.37
N ALA A 60 14.66 24.62 -3.40
CA ALA A 60 13.90 23.99 -4.48
C ALA A 60 14.38 22.57 -4.83
N ALA A 61 14.81 21.78 -3.83
CA ALA A 61 15.13 20.38 -4.05
C ALA A 61 13.83 19.59 -4.25
N ARG A 62 13.83 18.59 -5.14
CA ARG A 62 12.72 17.64 -5.19
C ARG A 62 12.83 16.70 -3.99
N ASP A 63 13.88 15.89 -3.97
CA ASP A 63 14.18 14.97 -2.88
C ASP A 63 15.56 15.28 -2.28
N VAL A 64 15.74 14.98 -1.00
CA VAL A 64 17.05 14.99 -0.35
C VAL A 64 17.27 13.66 0.35
N ALA A 65 18.29 12.93 -0.10
CA ALA A 65 18.67 11.63 0.43
C ALA A 65 20.11 11.63 0.96
N LEU A 66 20.28 11.17 2.20
CA LEU A 66 21.57 10.94 2.84
C LEU A 66 21.79 9.43 2.95
N ALA A 67 22.89 8.93 2.40
CA ALA A 67 23.29 7.53 2.53
C ALA A 67 23.80 7.23 3.95
N SER A 68 23.96 5.94 4.25
CA SER A 68 24.58 5.51 5.51
C SER A 68 25.99 6.09 5.65
N GLY A 69 26.29 6.66 6.83
CA GLY A 69 27.56 7.32 7.13
C GLY A 69 27.73 8.73 6.52
N ALA A 70 26.80 9.20 5.69
CA ALA A 70 26.84 10.55 5.15
C ALA A 70 26.53 11.60 6.23
N ARG A 71 27.08 12.80 6.06
CA ARG A 71 26.87 13.94 6.96
C ARG A 71 26.29 15.13 6.20
N LEU A 72 25.23 15.72 6.74
CA LEU A 72 24.71 17.01 6.32
C LEU A 72 24.78 17.98 7.50
N GLU A 73 25.72 18.92 7.44
CA GLU A 73 25.91 19.95 8.46
C GLU A 73 25.23 21.24 8.00
N ILE A 74 24.01 21.46 8.47
CA ILE A 74 23.17 22.60 8.08
C ILE A 74 23.63 23.89 8.76
N GLY A 75 24.11 23.81 10.00
CA GLY A 75 24.50 24.97 10.79
C GLY A 75 23.31 25.90 11.09
N ALA A 76 23.44 27.19 10.74
CA ALA A 76 22.33 28.15 10.75
C ALA A 76 21.65 28.30 9.36
N GLY A 77 22.06 27.47 8.39
CA GLY A 77 21.51 27.47 7.03
C GLY A 77 20.13 26.83 6.93
N ARG A 78 19.65 26.63 5.70
CA ARG A 78 18.35 25.97 5.46
C ARG A 78 18.36 25.02 4.27
N VAL A 79 17.50 24.02 4.34
CA VAL A 79 17.21 23.12 3.23
C VAL A 79 15.72 23.18 2.94
N GLU A 80 15.35 23.46 1.70
CA GLU A 80 13.96 23.48 1.22
C GLU A 80 13.77 22.39 0.16
N LEU A 81 12.84 21.48 0.43
CA LEU A 81 12.52 20.37 -0.47
C LEU A 81 11.01 20.23 -0.69
N ALA A 82 10.59 19.71 -1.84
CA ALA A 82 9.16 19.55 -2.15
C ALA A 82 8.64 18.14 -1.81
N GLN A 83 9.48 17.11 -1.96
CA GLN A 83 9.10 15.71 -1.90
C GLN A 83 9.92 14.96 -0.85
N GLN A 84 10.66 13.91 -1.16
CA GLN A 84 11.11 12.98 -0.14
C GLN A 84 12.31 13.49 0.67
N TRP A 85 12.24 13.34 2.00
CA TRP A 85 13.39 13.48 2.90
C TRP A 85 13.80 12.09 3.37
N ALA A 86 15.04 11.73 3.12
CA ALA A 86 15.53 10.36 3.26
C ALA A 86 16.87 10.37 4.00
N ASN A 87 16.88 10.32 5.33
CA ASN A 87 18.12 10.34 6.09
C ASN A 87 18.50 8.96 6.67
N LEU A 88 19.53 8.32 6.10
CA LEU A 88 20.19 7.12 6.65
C LEU A 88 21.55 7.42 7.30
N GLY A 89 21.97 8.68 7.29
CA GLY A 89 23.21 9.18 7.88
C GLY A 89 22.94 10.08 9.07
N THR A 90 23.68 11.18 9.18
CA THR A 90 23.49 12.18 10.24
C THR A 90 23.25 13.57 9.65
N ALA A 91 22.15 14.21 10.05
CA ALA A 91 21.88 15.60 9.73
C ALA A 91 21.90 16.41 11.03
N THR A 92 22.65 17.52 11.03
CA THR A 92 22.79 18.39 12.19
C THR A 92 22.48 19.84 11.81
N ALA A 93 21.83 20.56 12.72
CA ALA A 93 21.63 21.99 12.62
C ALA A 93 21.86 22.64 13.99
N THR A 94 22.34 23.89 13.99
CA THR A 94 22.51 24.71 15.19
C THR A 94 21.25 25.52 15.44
N SER A 95 20.85 26.32 14.44
CA SER A 95 19.59 27.08 14.42
C SER A 95 18.86 26.96 13.07
N GLY A 96 19.51 26.33 12.09
CA GLY A 96 18.94 26.03 10.79
C GLY A 96 17.99 24.85 10.81
N GLY A 97 17.50 24.45 9.63
CA GLY A 97 16.59 23.32 9.52
C GLY A 97 16.31 22.87 8.10
N VAL A 98 15.49 21.83 8.01
CA VAL A 98 14.91 21.35 6.77
C VAL A 98 13.43 21.67 6.79
N THR A 99 12.92 22.23 5.70
CA THR A 99 11.51 22.57 5.53
C THR A 99 11.01 21.97 4.23
N ARG A 100 9.85 21.32 4.29
CA ARG A 100 9.11 20.93 3.11
C ARG A 100 8.26 22.09 2.61
N THR A 101 8.48 22.52 1.38
CA THR A 101 7.77 23.66 0.79
C THR A 101 7.68 23.53 -0.73
N ALA A 102 6.67 24.17 -1.32
CA ALA A 102 6.51 24.20 -2.77
C ALA A 102 7.59 25.09 -3.40
N SER A 103 8.01 24.74 -4.61
CA SER A 103 8.84 25.61 -5.46
C SER A 103 8.33 25.57 -6.90
N PRO A 104 8.64 26.57 -7.75
CA PRO A 104 8.22 26.57 -9.14
C PRO A 104 8.65 25.28 -9.85
N GLY A 105 7.68 24.55 -10.41
CA GLY A 105 7.94 23.26 -11.08
C GLY A 105 8.11 22.06 -10.13
N CYS A 106 8.01 22.25 -8.81
CA CYS A 106 8.14 21.19 -7.81
C CYS A 106 6.96 21.20 -6.83
N ALA A 107 5.93 20.41 -7.13
CA ALA A 107 4.78 20.25 -6.26
C ALA A 107 5.17 19.51 -4.98
N VAL A 108 4.60 19.95 -3.85
CA VAL A 108 4.80 19.30 -2.56
C VAL A 108 4.11 17.94 -2.56
N LEU A 109 4.82 16.91 -2.11
CA LEU A 109 4.23 15.64 -1.73
C LEU A 109 4.29 15.50 -0.21
N GLY A 110 3.12 15.38 0.45
CA GLY A 110 2.98 15.33 1.91
C GLY A 110 2.84 16.70 2.58
N GLN A 111 3.03 16.77 3.91
CA GLN A 111 2.88 18.00 4.68
C GLN A 111 3.94 19.05 4.36
N ALA A 112 3.52 20.28 4.01
CA ALA A 112 4.42 21.42 4.05
C ALA A 112 4.75 21.81 5.50
N GLY A 113 6.01 22.15 5.78
CA GLY A 113 6.47 22.53 7.11
C GLY A 113 7.81 21.91 7.51
N PRO A 114 8.25 22.10 8.78
CA PRO A 114 9.52 21.59 9.26
C PRO A 114 9.64 20.07 9.14
N VAL A 115 10.84 19.58 8.77
CA VAL A 115 11.16 18.16 8.66
C VAL A 115 12.17 17.78 9.75
N ALA A 116 11.92 16.67 10.45
CA ALA A 116 12.84 16.14 11.44
C ALA A 116 14.17 15.72 10.79
N LEU A 117 15.28 16.26 11.30
CA LEU A 117 16.60 16.07 10.70
C LEU A 117 17.06 14.61 10.73
N ASN A 118 16.98 13.98 11.90
CA ASN A 118 17.36 12.58 12.07
C ASN A 118 16.09 11.72 12.12
N PRO A 119 16.13 10.50 11.57
CA PRO A 119 15.01 9.60 11.67
C PRO A 119 14.69 9.43 13.15
N LEU A 120 13.46 9.79 13.52
CA LEU A 120 12.93 9.46 14.83
C LEU A 120 13.04 7.95 14.98
N THR A 121 13.30 7.46 16.20
CA THR A 121 13.46 6.02 16.43
C THR A 121 12.22 5.28 15.91
N PRO A 122 12.37 4.32 14.98
CA PRO A 122 11.22 3.57 14.48
C PRO A 122 10.51 2.89 15.65
N PRO A 123 9.16 2.93 15.70
CA PRO A 123 8.44 2.19 16.71
C PRO A 123 8.69 0.70 16.52
N ALA A 124 8.87 -0.02 17.62
CA ALA A 124 8.90 -1.47 17.59
C ALA A 124 7.56 -1.98 17.01
N PRO A 125 7.57 -2.99 16.11
CA PRO A 125 6.34 -3.62 15.66
C PRO A 125 5.52 -4.12 16.86
N GLN A 126 4.24 -3.77 16.87
CA GLN A 126 3.30 -4.20 17.89
C GLN A 126 2.60 -5.49 17.45
N PRO A 127 2.49 -6.51 18.33
CA PRO A 127 1.71 -7.70 18.03
C PRO A 127 0.22 -7.35 18.07
N VAL A 128 -0.47 -7.59 16.96
CA VAL A 128 -1.92 -7.39 16.81
C VAL A 128 -2.57 -8.75 16.57
N ILE A 129 -3.57 -9.09 17.37
CA ILE A 129 -4.29 -10.36 17.26
C ILE A 129 -5.05 -10.38 15.94
N VAL A 130 -4.84 -11.40 15.12
CA VAL A 130 -5.68 -11.72 13.98
C VAL A 130 -6.83 -12.60 14.49
N PRO A 131 -8.10 -12.13 14.44
CA PRO A 131 -9.21 -12.92 14.94
C PRO A 131 -9.31 -14.25 14.19
N PRO A 132 -9.38 -15.40 14.89
CA PRO A 132 -9.46 -16.70 14.22
C PRO A 132 -10.75 -16.80 13.39
N LEU A 133 -10.69 -17.56 12.30
CA LEU A 133 -11.90 -18.05 11.66
C LEU A 133 -12.61 -19.06 12.60
N PRO A 134 -13.92 -19.30 12.46
CA PRO A 134 -14.60 -20.35 13.20
C PRO A 134 -13.86 -21.69 13.04
N GLY A 135 -13.40 -22.27 14.16
CA GLY A 135 -12.61 -23.52 14.17
C GLY A 135 -11.11 -23.37 13.88
N GLY A 136 -10.61 -22.15 13.68
CA GLY A 136 -9.19 -21.85 13.47
C GLY A 136 -8.42 -21.53 14.75
N ALA A 137 -7.10 -21.67 14.70
CA ALA A 137 -6.21 -21.19 15.76
C ALA A 137 -6.05 -19.67 15.69
N GLY A 138 -5.83 -19.02 16.83
CA GLY A 138 -5.47 -17.61 16.89
C GLY A 138 -4.09 -17.37 16.27
N ALA A 139 -3.92 -16.23 15.60
CA ALA A 139 -2.64 -15.83 15.01
C ALA A 139 -2.35 -14.36 15.34
N THR A 140 -1.12 -13.92 15.09
CA THR A 140 -0.71 -12.53 15.32
C THR A 140 -0.05 -11.95 14.09
N ALA A 141 -0.35 -10.68 13.80
CA ALA A 141 0.39 -9.86 12.86
C ALA A 141 1.31 -8.92 13.64
N GLN A 142 2.46 -8.58 13.08
CA GLN A 142 3.37 -7.58 13.63
C GLN A 142 3.19 -6.28 12.85
N VAL A 143 2.72 -5.23 13.50
CA VAL A 143 2.36 -3.96 12.84
C VAL A 143 3.21 -2.82 13.38
N ALA A 144 3.89 -2.11 12.49
CA ALA A 144 4.60 -0.87 12.79
C ALA A 144 3.99 0.28 11.99
N ILE A 145 3.74 1.40 12.67
CA ILE A 145 3.19 2.63 12.09
C ILE A 145 4.07 3.78 12.55
N GLY A 146 4.59 4.56 11.61
CA GLY A 146 5.47 5.67 11.94
C GLY A 146 5.57 6.69 10.83
N GLY A 147 6.50 7.63 10.96
CA GLY A 147 6.81 8.55 9.88
C GLY A 147 7.41 7.84 8.66
N VAL A 148 7.36 8.50 7.51
CA VAL A 148 7.95 8.00 6.26
C VAL A 148 9.42 8.42 6.18
N GLY A 149 10.31 7.43 6.07
CA GLY A 149 11.72 7.61 5.80
C GLY A 149 12.12 7.21 4.38
N ALA A 150 13.44 7.18 4.13
CA ALA A 150 14.02 6.80 2.85
C ALA A 150 13.48 5.45 2.34
N ARG A 151 13.06 5.38 1.07
CA ARG A 151 12.63 4.13 0.41
C ARG A 151 11.52 3.39 1.18
N GLY A 152 10.61 4.12 1.84
CA GLY A 152 9.52 3.53 2.62
C GLY A 152 9.98 2.88 3.94
N ALA A 153 11.16 3.27 4.44
CA ALA A 153 11.56 2.94 5.80
C ALA A 153 10.60 3.61 6.79
N ILE A 154 10.32 2.94 7.91
CA ILE A 154 9.57 3.53 9.01
C ILE A 154 10.54 4.34 9.88
N THR A 155 10.18 5.57 10.20
CA THR A 155 10.78 6.36 11.28
C THR A 155 9.80 6.47 12.43
N GLY A 156 10.20 7.08 13.55
CA GLY A 156 9.26 7.49 14.59
C GLY A 156 8.21 8.45 14.05
N LEU A 157 7.08 8.52 14.76
CA LEU A 157 5.94 9.38 14.42
C LEU A 157 6.33 10.86 14.49
N PRO A 158 5.74 11.73 13.65
CA PRO A 158 5.94 13.17 13.76
C PRO A 158 5.67 13.69 15.18
N PRO A 159 6.33 14.78 15.63
CA PRO A 159 6.07 15.37 16.94
C PRO A 159 4.58 15.69 17.13
N GLY A 160 4.00 15.25 18.24
CA GLY A 160 2.57 15.44 18.56
C GLY A 160 1.62 14.41 17.93
N CYS A 161 2.09 13.63 16.96
CA CYS A 161 1.32 12.55 16.34
C CYS A 161 1.42 11.28 17.18
N THR A 162 0.27 10.66 17.46
CA THR A 162 0.16 9.46 18.30
C THR A 162 -0.83 8.47 17.69
N VAL A 163 -0.49 7.18 17.69
CA VAL A 163 -1.44 6.12 17.34
C VAL A 163 -2.28 5.81 18.57
N THR A 164 -3.59 6.08 18.51
CA THR A 164 -4.52 5.93 19.63
C THR A 164 -5.30 4.62 19.60
N GLN A 165 -5.43 4.01 18.42
CA GLN A 165 -6.06 2.71 18.24
C GLN A 165 -5.28 1.89 17.22
N LEU A 166 -5.15 0.59 17.49
CA LEU A 166 -4.58 -0.38 16.56
C LEU A 166 -5.23 -1.73 16.82
N ALA A 167 -5.94 -2.26 15.83
CA ALA A 167 -6.62 -3.54 15.94
C ALA A 167 -6.76 -4.23 14.58
N ILE A 168 -7.02 -5.54 14.61
CA ILE A 168 -7.57 -6.28 13.48
C ILE A 168 -8.92 -6.83 13.93
N ASP A 169 -9.97 -6.51 13.20
CA ASP A 169 -11.32 -6.97 13.51
C ASP A 169 -12.04 -7.60 12.30
N ARG A 170 -13.26 -8.06 12.51
CA ARG A 170 -14.12 -8.69 11.49
C ARG A 170 -15.23 -7.75 11.00
N THR A 171 -15.22 -6.49 11.43
CA THR A 171 -16.19 -5.49 11.00
C THR A 171 -15.79 -5.00 9.62
N ILE A 172 -16.47 -5.52 8.60
CA ILE A 172 -16.16 -5.20 7.20
C ILE A 172 -16.79 -3.84 6.83
N PRO A 173 -16.00 -2.85 6.36
CA PRO A 173 -16.55 -1.64 5.76
C PRO A 173 -17.54 -1.93 4.61
N PRO A 174 -18.53 -1.06 4.38
CA PRO A 174 -19.53 -1.28 3.33
C PRO A 174 -18.92 -1.28 1.92
N GLY A 175 -19.70 -1.73 0.94
CA GLY A 175 -19.29 -1.67 -0.47
C GLY A 175 -18.18 -2.67 -0.86
N ALA A 176 -17.93 -3.69 -0.05
CA ALA A 176 -17.02 -4.78 -0.42
C ALA A 176 -17.48 -5.45 -1.73
N PRO A 177 -16.56 -5.85 -2.62
CA PRO A 177 -16.90 -6.59 -3.84
C PRO A 177 -17.74 -7.83 -3.53
N GLY A 178 -18.67 -8.17 -4.43
CA GLY A 178 -19.55 -9.32 -4.26
C GLY A 178 -18.78 -10.61 -4.00
N ASN A 179 -19.20 -11.36 -2.98
CA ASN A 179 -18.56 -12.61 -2.52
C ASN A 179 -17.09 -12.47 -2.06
N ALA A 180 -16.62 -11.25 -1.80
CA ALA A 180 -15.31 -11.05 -1.17
C ALA A 180 -15.30 -11.62 0.25
N SER A 181 -14.16 -12.17 0.65
CA SER A 181 -13.94 -12.59 2.03
C SER A 181 -12.66 -11.99 2.60
N PHE A 182 -12.62 -11.86 3.93
CA PHE A 182 -11.56 -11.17 4.66
C PHE A 182 -10.97 -12.13 5.70
N PRO A 183 -10.23 -13.16 5.27
CA PRO A 183 -9.78 -14.24 6.15
C PRO A 183 -8.91 -13.74 7.31
N LEU A 184 -8.15 -12.67 7.08
CA LEU A 184 -7.26 -12.03 8.05
C LEU A 184 -7.88 -10.78 8.72
N GLY A 185 -9.17 -10.52 8.50
CA GLY A 185 -9.85 -9.34 9.05
C GLY A 185 -9.42 -8.02 8.40
N VAL A 186 -9.82 -6.93 9.05
CA VAL A 186 -9.51 -5.55 8.66
C VAL A 186 -8.57 -4.97 9.71
N LEU A 187 -7.34 -4.67 9.31
CA LEU A 187 -6.41 -3.86 10.09
C LEU A 187 -6.97 -2.43 10.14
N ARG A 188 -7.13 -1.89 11.34
CA ARG A 188 -7.56 -0.53 11.59
C ARG A 188 -6.58 0.13 12.53
N PHE A 189 -6.22 1.37 12.21
CA PHE A 189 -5.61 2.23 13.19
C PHE A 189 -6.23 3.62 13.16
N GLU A 190 -6.12 4.29 14.30
CA GLU A 190 -6.44 5.70 14.44
C GLU A 190 -5.19 6.43 14.93
N ALA A 191 -4.89 7.59 14.36
CA ALA A 191 -3.80 8.44 14.81
C ALA A 191 -4.27 9.89 14.95
N ASN A 192 -3.85 10.55 16.03
CA ASN A 192 -4.27 11.90 16.40
C ASN A 192 -3.06 12.82 16.51
N GLY A 193 -3.27 14.11 16.23
CA GLY A 193 -2.21 15.12 16.28
C GLY A 193 -1.24 15.02 15.09
N CYS A 194 -1.74 14.54 13.94
CA CYS A 194 -0.95 14.27 12.75
C CYS A 194 -1.29 15.23 11.57
N PRO A 195 -1.52 16.56 11.78
CA PRO A 195 -2.13 17.42 10.77
C PRO A 195 -1.25 17.53 9.53
N GLY A 196 -1.74 17.09 8.38
CA GLY A 196 -1.06 17.00 7.08
C GLY A 196 0.01 15.90 6.98
N ALA A 197 0.24 15.13 8.05
CA ALA A 197 1.30 14.14 8.12
C ALA A 197 1.09 13.00 7.12
N MET A 198 2.19 12.35 6.75
CA MET A 198 2.17 11.10 5.99
C MET A 198 2.79 10.00 6.84
N LEU A 199 2.05 8.91 7.04
CA LEU A 199 2.46 7.76 7.86
C LEU A 199 2.80 6.58 6.97
N GLN A 200 3.88 5.87 7.32
CA GLN A 200 4.25 4.58 6.76
C GLN A 200 3.68 3.49 7.66
N VAL A 201 2.92 2.58 7.06
CA VAL A 201 2.41 1.37 7.71
C VAL A 201 3.19 0.18 7.17
N ARG A 202 3.56 -0.73 8.07
CA ARG A 202 4.09 -2.06 7.73
C ARG A 202 3.42 -3.11 8.60
N ALA A 203 2.75 -4.06 7.97
CA ALA A 203 2.13 -5.19 8.65
C ALA A 203 2.74 -6.50 8.15
N THR A 204 3.28 -7.31 9.05
CA THR A 204 3.77 -8.66 8.76
C THR A 204 2.78 -9.66 9.32
N TYR A 205 2.08 -10.35 8.43
CA TYR A 205 1.10 -11.37 8.76
C TYR A 205 1.79 -12.74 8.96
N PRO A 206 1.07 -13.74 9.51
CA PRO A 206 1.59 -15.10 9.62
C PRO A 206 2.08 -15.65 8.29
N ALA A 207 3.10 -16.51 8.33
CA ALA A 207 3.72 -17.06 7.13
C ALA A 207 2.71 -17.80 6.22
N GLY A 208 2.74 -17.51 4.92
CA GLY A 208 1.86 -18.06 3.89
C GLY A 208 0.42 -17.53 3.91
N SER A 209 0.07 -16.64 4.85
CA SER A 209 -1.32 -16.21 5.03
C SER A 209 -1.79 -15.20 3.99
N LEU A 210 -0.88 -14.50 3.29
CA LEU A 210 -1.25 -13.56 2.23
C LEU A 210 -1.43 -14.20 0.84
N ALA A 211 -1.17 -15.50 0.70
CA ALA A 211 -1.24 -16.17 -0.58
C ALA A 211 -2.65 -16.06 -1.22
N GLY A 212 -2.71 -15.54 -2.45
CA GLY A 212 -3.96 -15.39 -3.19
C GLY A 212 -4.86 -14.24 -2.73
N LEU A 213 -4.43 -13.43 -1.77
CA LEU A 213 -5.17 -12.26 -1.30
C LEU A 213 -4.73 -11.01 -2.06
N VAL A 214 -5.68 -10.11 -2.32
CA VAL A 214 -5.43 -8.75 -2.80
C VAL A 214 -5.47 -7.77 -1.63
N MET A 215 -4.54 -6.83 -1.62
CA MET A 215 -4.40 -5.85 -0.55
C MET A 215 -5.24 -4.63 -0.86
N GLN A 216 -6.25 -4.34 -0.04
CA GLN A 216 -7.21 -3.27 -0.28
C GLN A 216 -7.30 -2.34 0.92
N LYS A 217 -7.42 -1.04 0.65
CA LYS A 217 -7.86 -0.03 1.62
C LYS A 217 -9.34 0.24 1.46
N TYR A 218 -9.98 0.69 2.53
CA TYR A 218 -11.29 1.31 2.46
C TYR A 218 -11.21 2.75 2.96
N GLY A 219 -11.71 3.70 2.18
CA GLY A 219 -11.80 5.10 2.56
C GLY A 219 -12.04 6.01 1.36
N PRO A 220 -12.07 7.34 1.55
CA PRO A 220 -12.12 8.30 0.46
C PRO A 220 -10.95 8.06 -0.50
N ASN A 221 -11.21 7.98 -1.80
CA ASN A 221 -10.16 7.86 -2.80
C ASN A 221 -10.53 8.57 -4.11
N GLY A 222 -9.52 9.05 -4.85
CA GLY A 222 -9.68 9.65 -6.17
C GLY A 222 -10.02 11.14 -6.16
N THR A 223 -10.43 11.67 -7.32
CA THR A 223 -10.78 13.11 -7.47
C THR A 223 -12.00 13.25 -8.39
N PRO A 224 -13.17 13.70 -7.88
CA PRO A 224 -13.47 13.99 -6.48
C PRO A 224 -13.36 12.73 -5.60
N GLN A 225 -13.04 12.91 -4.32
CA GLN A 225 -12.91 11.77 -3.40
C GLN A 225 -14.27 11.11 -3.15
N THR A 226 -14.31 9.80 -3.31
CA THR A 226 -15.47 8.95 -2.98
C THR A 226 -15.03 7.80 -2.10
N SER A 227 -15.79 7.45 -1.08
CA SER A 227 -15.43 6.32 -0.21
C SER A 227 -15.68 4.98 -0.88
N GLY A 228 -14.68 4.10 -0.87
CA GLY A 228 -14.79 2.76 -1.43
C GLY A 228 -13.56 1.90 -1.15
N TRP A 229 -13.58 0.67 -1.68
CA TRP A 229 -12.43 -0.22 -1.63
C TRP A 229 -11.50 0.03 -2.83
N PHE A 230 -10.21 0.19 -2.57
CA PHE A 230 -9.22 0.48 -3.60
C PHE A 230 -7.83 -0.06 -3.23
N THR A 231 -6.99 -0.28 -4.24
CA THR A 231 -5.60 -0.67 -4.03
C THR A 231 -4.79 0.56 -3.62
N PRO A 232 -4.13 0.55 -2.45
CA PRO A 232 -3.46 1.74 -1.95
C PRO A 232 -2.28 2.16 -2.82
N PRO A 233 -2.06 3.48 -3.02
CA PRO A 233 -0.86 3.96 -3.68
C PRO A 233 0.39 3.60 -2.88
N GLY A 234 1.48 3.28 -3.57
CA GLY A 234 2.74 2.90 -2.92
C GLY A 234 2.70 1.55 -2.20
N LEU A 235 1.71 0.71 -2.48
CA LEU A 235 1.63 -0.66 -1.97
C LEU A 235 2.87 -1.47 -2.37
N ALA A 236 3.52 -2.07 -1.38
CA ALA A 236 4.55 -3.08 -1.55
C ALA A 236 4.17 -4.34 -0.76
N VAL A 237 4.30 -5.50 -1.39
CA VAL A 237 4.10 -6.82 -0.76
C VAL A 237 5.37 -7.62 -0.94
N ASN A 238 5.94 -8.11 0.16
CA ASN A 238 7.11 -8.97 0.17
C ASN A 238 6.88 -10.14 1.13
N GLY A 239 6.63 -11.33 0.57
CA GLY A 239 6.14 -12.48 1.34
C GLY A 239 4.83 -12.13 2.04
N ASP A 240 4.78 -12.30 3.36
CA ASP A 240 3.62 -11.97 4.20
C ASP A 240 3.70 -10.56 4.83
N THR A 241 4.63 -9.72 4.35
CA THR A 241 4.75 -8.32 4.78
C THR A 241 4.15 -7.38 3.73
N VAL A 242 3.21 -6.55 4.17
CA VAL A 242 2.66 -5.44 3.39
C VAL A 242 3.21 -4.12 3.91
N SER A 243 3.50 -3.19 3.00
CA SER A 243 3.84 -1.81 3.32
C SER A 243 3.06 -0.85 2.42
N PHE A 244 2.52 0.22 3.00
CA PHE A 244 1.82 1.28 2.29
C PHE A 244 1.85 2.57 3.12
N THR A 245 1.37 3.67 2.53
CA THR A 245 1.31 4.97 3.20
C THR A 245 -0.11 5.47 3.31
N VAL A 246 -0.36 6.36 4.28
CA VAL A 246 -1.57 7.18 4.37
C VAL A 246 -1.17 8.60 4.71
N ALA A 247 -1.86 9.57 4.13
CA ALA A 247 -1.69 10.98 4.47
C ALA A 247 -2.96 11.49 5.17
N ASP A 248 -2.81 12.41 6.12
CA ASP A 248 -3.93 13.13 6.74
C ASP A 248 -4.73 13.88 5.68
N GLY A 249 -6.03 13.56 5.58
CA GLY A 249 -6.92 14.04 4.52
C GLY A 249 -6.63 13.49 3.12
N GLY A 250 -5.79 12.45 3.02
CA GLY A 250 -5.42 11.78 1.77
C GLY A 250 -6.28 10.56 1.45
N ASP A 251 -5.90 9.84 0.39
CA ASP A 251 -6.60 8.62 0.00
C ASP A 251 -6.50 7.53 1.09
N GLY A 252 -7.66 6.99 1.46
CA GLY A 252 -7.81 5.97 2.49
C GLY A 252 -7.86 6.51 3.91
N ASP A 253 -7.76 7.82 4.11
CA ASP A 253 -8.04 8.43 5.40
C ASP A 253 -9.54 8.64 5.60
N GLY A 254 -10.13 7.80 6.44
CA GLY A 254 -11.56 7.79 6.75
C GLY A 254 -12.01 8.91 7.68
N ASP A 255 -11.10 9.71 8.24
CA ASP A 255 -11.44 10.86 9.08
C ASP A 255 -11.06 12.17 8.38
N ALA A 256 -12.04 13.03 8.12
CA ALA A 256 -11.81 14.28 7.40
C ALA A 256 -11.30 15.41 8.31
N ARG A 257 -11.21 15.20 9.62
CA ARG A 257 -10.77 16.23 10.57
C ARG A 257 -9.25 16.39 10.46
N PRO A 258 -8.72 17.61 10.25
CA PRO A 258 -7.28 17.81 10.16
C PRO A 258 -6.54 17.28 11.39
N GLY A 259 -5.55 16.42 11.15
CA GLY A 259 -4.72 15.78 12.16
C GLY A 259 -5.29 14.53 12.79
N TYR A 260 -6.37 13.98 12.24
CA TYR A 260 -6.95 12.70 12.62
C TYR A 260 -6.91 11.78 11.41
N ILE A 261 -6.24 10.64 11.55
CA ILE A 261 -6.15 9.62 10.50
C ILE A 261 -6.92 8.39 10.96
N ALA A 262 -7.84 7.89 10.14
CA ALA A 262 -8.51 6.61 10.36
C ALA A 262 -8.35 5.70 9.13
N ASP A 263 -7.58 4.63 9.25
CA ASP A 263 -7.15 3.84 8.09
C ASP A 263 -7.53 2.35 8.22
N PRO A 264 -8.63 1.93 7.57
CA PRO A 264 -8.99 0.53 7.36
C PRO A 264 -8.27 -0.09 6.14
N PHE A 265 -7.51 -1.14 6.39
CA PHE A 265 -6.80 -1.95 5.39
C PHE A 265 -7.12 -3.44 5.56
N ALA A 266 -7.31 -4.17 4.47
CA ALA A 266 -7.62 -5.59 4.54
C ALA A 266 -6.98 -6.43 3.41
N PRO A 267 -6.32 -7.54 3.77
CA PRO A 267 -6.08 -8.66 2.87
C PRO A 267 -7.42 -9.31 2.48
N MET A 268 -7.84 -9.06 1.24
CA MET A 268 -9.13 -9.47 0.70
C MET A 268 -8.95 -10.64 -0.26
N LEU A 269 -9.71 -11.71 -0.10
CA LEU A 269 -9.88 -12.70 -1.15
C LEU A 269 -11.04 -12.24 -2.04
N LEU A 270 -10.73 -11.84 -3.27
CA LEU A 270 -11.77 -11.59 -4.27
C LEU A 270 -12.34 -12.94 -4.70
N ALA A 271 -13.66 -13.03 -4.79
CA ALA A 271 -14.26 -14.13 -5.52
C ALA A 271 -13.75 -14.06 -6.97
N ALA A 272 -13.46 -15.23 -7.55
CA ALA A 272 -13.27 -15.30 -9.00
C ALA A 272 -14.48 -14.62 -9.63
N ALA A 273 -14.25 -13.65 -10.52
CA ALA A 273 -15.30 -13.19 -11.42
C ALA A 273 -15.96 -14.44 -12.02
N PRO A 274 -17.29 -14.48 -12.23
CA PRO A 274 -17.88 -15.57 -12.97
C PRO A 274 -17.15 -15.61 -14.33
N GLY A 275 -16.19 -16.51 -14.45
CA GLY A 275 -15.59 -16.80 -15.74
C GLY A 275 -16.72 -17.24 -16.64
N ALA A 276 -16.56 -17.10 -17.95
CA ALA A 276 -17.45 -17.67 -18.96
C ALA A 276 -17.49 -19.21 -18.95
N GLY A 277 -17.31 -19.82 -17.79
CA GLY A 277 -17.46 -21.22 -17.42
C GLY A 277 -17.83 -21.28 -15.94
N GLY A 278 -18.87 -20.53 -15.55
CA GLY A 278 -19.47 -20.65 -14.21
C GLY A 278 -19.67 -22.13 -13.91
N ALA A 279 -19.37 -22.54 -12.67
CA ALA A 279 -19.61 -23.90 -12.21
C ALA A 279 -21.04 -24.27 -12.60
N GLN A 280 -21.18 -25.02 -13.70
CA GLN A 280 -22.48 -25.46 -14.13
C GLN A 280 -22.98 -26.33 -13.00
N ALA A 281 -24.15 -26.01 -12.46
CA ALA A 281 -24.86 -26.91 -11.58
C ALA A 281 -24.80 -28.28 -12.26
N ILE A 282 -24.13 -29.25 -11.63
CA ILE A 282 -24.26 -30.65 -12.05
C ILE A 282 -25.77 -30.87 -11.92
N PRO A 283 -26.51 -31.10 -13.03
CA PRO A 283 -27.94 -31.30 -12.93
C PRO A 283 -28.15 -32.48 -11.99
N THR A 284 -28.61 -32.20 -10.79
CA THR A 284 -29.07 -33.25 -9.90
C THR A 284 -30.27 -33.87 -10.62
N LEU A 285 -30.37 -35.19 -10.58
CA LEU A 285 -31.59 -35.85 -11.01
C LEU A 285 -32.73 -35.20 -10.22
N GLY A 286 -33.71 -34.61 -10.91
CA GLY A 286 -34.94 -34.14 -10.26
C GLY A 286 -35.57 -35.28 -9.47
N GLU A 287 -36.46 -34.98 -8.53
CA GLU A 287 -37.09 -36.01 -7.66
C GLU A 287 -37.63 -37.21 -8.44
N TRP A 288 -38.19 -36.97 -9.64
CA TRP A 288 -38.63 -38.02 -10.57
C TRP A 288 -37.51 -38.90 -11.11
N GLY A 289 -36.34 -38.33 -11.40
CA GLY A 289 -35.15 -39.06 -11.84
C GLY A 289 -34.60 -39.96 -10.74
N VAL A 290 -34.61 -39.50 -9.48
CA VAL A 290 -34.22 -40.31 -8.32
C VAL A 290 -35.22 -41.44 -8.07
N LEU A 291 -36.52 -41.17 -8.19
CA LEU A 291 -37.57 -42.18 -8.06
C LEU A 291 -37.45 -43.27 -9.14
N LEU A 292 -37.23 -42.88 -10.40
CA LEU A 292 -37.05 -43.84 -11.50
C LEU A 292 -35.81 -44.71 -11.32
N LEU A 293 -34.68 -44.12 -10.91
CA LEU A 293 -33.45 -44.88 -10.68
C LEU A 293 -33.61 -45.85 -9.49
N SER A 294 -34.29 -45.42 -8.43
CA SER A 294 -34.61 -46.27 -7.27
C SER A 294 -35.51 -47.44 -7.67
N ALA A 295 -36.53 -47.19 -8.51
CA ALA A 295 -37.42 -48.23 -9.04
C ALA A 295 -36.67 -49.22 -9.96
N ALA A 296 -35.77 -48.73 -10.81
CA ALA A 296 -34.94 -49.58 -11.68
C ALA A 296 -34.02 -50.50 -10.87
N MET A 297 -33.39 -49.98 -9.82
CA MET A 297 -32.57 -50.77 -8.90
C MET A 297 -33.38 -51.84 -8.16
N ALA A 298 -34.59 -51.49 -7.70
CA ALA A 298 -35.50 -52.44 -7.06
C ALA A 298 -35.95 -53.56 -8.03
N LEU A 299 -36.26 -53.23 -9.28
CA LEU A 299 -36.63 -54.20 -10.32
C LEU A 299 -35.48 -55.14 -10.70
N LEU A 300 -34.26 -54.62 -10.83
CA LEU A 300 -33.06 -55.43 -11.07
C LEU A 300 -32.79 -56.40 -9.91
N GLY A 301 -32.93 -55.92 -8.67
CA GLY A 301 -32.83 -56.75 -7.46
C GLY A 301 -33.88 -57.86 -7.43
N ALA A 302 -35.14 -57.53 -7.71
CA ALA A 302 -36.24 -58.51 -7.76
C ALA A 302 -36.07 -59.54 -8.88
N CYS A 303 -35.62 -59.11 -10.07
CA CYS A 303 -35.32 -60.01 -11.19
C CYS A 303 -34.17 -60.98 -10.88
N ARG A 304 -33.13 -60.52 -10.18
CA ARG A 304 -32.01 -61.38 -9.76
C ARG A 304 -32.44 -62.38 -8.67
N ALA A 305 -33.25 -61.94 -7.71
CA ALA A 305 -33.81 -62.82 -6.68
C ALA A 305 -34.74 -63.91 -7.26
N ARG A 306 -35.55 -63.57 -8.28
CA ARG A 306 -36.43 -64.53 -8.97
C ARG A 306 -35.65 -65.58 -9.77
N ARG A 307 -34.50 -65.23 -10.34
CA ARG A 307 -33.62 -66.21 -11.03
C ARG A 307 -32.97 -67.18 -10.04
N MET A 308 -32.57 -66.70 -8.86
CA MET A 308 -31.98 -67.54 -7.81
C MET A 308 -33.00 -68.45 -7.11
N ARG A 309 -34.29 -68.12 -7.18
CA ARG A 309 -35.40 -68.92 -6.63
C ARG A 309 -36.00 -69.93 -7.59
N ARG A 310 -35.44 -70.13 -8.80
CA ARG A 310 -35.85 -71.26 -9.65
C ARG A 310 -35.20 -72.54 -9.10
N PRO A 311 -35.96 -73.50 -8.54
CA PRO A 311 -35.39 -74.78 -8.15
C PRO A 311 -34.90 -75.50 -9.39
N ALA A 312 -33.73 -76.14 -9.28
CA ALA A 312 -33.22 -77.05 -10.30
C ALA A 312 -34.30 -78.11 -10.57
N ARG A 313 -34.77 -78.21 -11.82
CA ARG A 313 -35.58 -79.35 -12.26
C ARG A 313 -34.71 -80.59 -12.14
N SER A 314 -34.99 -81.41 -11.14
CA SER A 314 -34.51 -82.78 -11.04
C SER A 314 -35.02 -83.54 -12.27
N HIS A 315 -34.09 -83.89 -13.16
CA HIS A 315 -34.33 -84.89 -14.18
C HIS A 315 -34.23 -86.27 -13.51
N THR A 316 -35.38 -86.90 -13.31
CA THR A 316 -35.49 -88.35 -13.17
C THR A 316 -35.35 -88.99 -14.54
N LEU A 317 -34.34 -89.85 -14.68
CA LEU A 317 -34.39 -91.19 -15.27
C LEU A 317 -33.06 -91.90 -14.98
#